data_AF-A0A1G7UEZ4-F1
#
_entry.id   AF-A0A1G7UEZ4-F1
#
_cell.length_a   1.000
_cell.length_b   1.000
_cell.length_c   1.000
_cell.angle_alpha   90.00
_cell.angle_beta   90.00
_cell.angle_gamma   90.00
#
_symmetry.space_group_name_H-M   'P 1'
#
loop_
_entity.id
_entity.type
_entity.pdbx_description
1 polymer ?
#
loop_
_entity_poly.entity_id
_entity_poly.type
_entity_poly.pdbx_seq_one_letter_code
_entity_poly.pdbx_strand_id
1 'polypeptide(L)' 'MWAVTGWAAATWLRVTLTLAALLGALWLVLGTGSGWFWIAVVGAVLVEYRATRALATEWGAEARYTWWWTR' A
#
# COMPACT_ATOMS: atom_id res chain seq x y z
N MET A 1 -5.57 -12.94 -15.27
CA MET A 1 -4.67 -11.79 -15.10
C MET A 1 -5.39 -10.48 -14.79
N TRP A 2 -6.28 -9.95 -15.64
CA TRP A 2 -6.94 -8.67 -15.36
C TRP A 2 -7.70 -8.60 -14.03
N ALA A 3 -8.40 -9.68 -13.63
CA ALA A 3 -9.07 -9.76 -12.33
C ALA A 3 -8.08 -9.68 -11.15
N VAL A 4 -6.95 -10.40 -11.24
CA VAL A 4 -5.89 -10.39 -10.23
C VAL A 4 -5.23 -9.01 -10.14
N THR A 5 -4.87 -8.41 -11.28
CA THR A 5 -4.30 -7.05 -11.32
C THR A 5 -5.28 -6.03 -10.76
N GLY A 6 -6.57 -6.13 -11.10
CA GLY A 6 -7.60 -5.24 -10.57
C GLY A 6 -7.78 -5.37 -9.06
N TRP A 7 -7.79 -6.61 -8.54
CA TRP A 7 -7.85 -6.87 -7.10
C TRP A 7 -6.61 -6.33 -6.38
N ALA A 8 -5.40 -6.57 -6.91
CA ALA A 8 -4.17 -6.08 -6.32
C ALA A 8 -4.13 -4.54 -6.27
N ALA A 9 -4.53 -3.87 -7.36
CA ALA A 9 -4.61 -2.41 -7.42
C ALA A 9 -5.66 -1.84 -6.46
N ALA A 10 -6.84 -2.46 -6.36
CA ALA A 10 -7.89 -2.03 -5.44
C ALA A 10 -7.47 -2.21 -3.96
N THR A 11 -6.80 -3.32 -3.64
CA THR A 11 -6.28 -3.59 -2.30
C THR A 11 -5.18 -2.59 -1.94
N TRP A 12 -4.23 -2.36 -2.85
CA TRP A 12 -3.20 -1.35 -2.68
C TRP A 12 -3.82 0.02 -2.38
N LEU A 13 -4.73 0.49 -3.24
CA LEU A 13 -5.39 1.79 -3.09
C LEU A 13 -6.13 1.92 -1.74
N ARG A 14 -6.81 0.87 -1.27
CA ARG A 14 -7.50 0.88 0.03
C ARG A 14 -6.51 1.06 1.18
N VAL A 15 -5.37 0.39 1.14
CA VAL A 15 -4.33 0.52 2.17
C VAL A 15 -3.76 1.94 2.17
N THR A 16 -3.38 2.44 0.99
CA THR A 16 -2.83 3.80 0.84
C THR A 16 -3.80 4.86 1.35
N LEU A 17 -5.09 4.77 0.98
CA LEU A 17 -6.12 5.71 1.43
C LEU A 17 -6.35 5.64 2.94
N THR A 18 -6.31 4.44 3.52
CA THR A 18 -6.46 4.25 4.97
C THR A 18 -5.29 4.89 5.72
N LEU A 19 -4.06 4.68 5.26
CA LEU A 19 -2.87 5.31 5.84
C LEU A 19 -2.90 6.83 5.70
N ALA A 20 -3.31 7.33 4.52
CA ALA A 20 -3.45 8.77 4.29
C ALA A 20 -4.50 9.40 5.22
N ALA A 21 -5.65 8.74 5.41
CA ALA A 21 -6.69 9.19 6.33
C ALA A 21 -6.20 9.23 7.79
N LEU A 22 -5.48 8.18 8.23
CA LEU A 22 -4.90 8.13 9.57
C LEU A 22 -3.87 9.24 9.79
N LEU A 23 -2.95 9.46 8.84
CA LEU A 23 -1.96 10.54 8.93
C LEU A 23 -2.63 11.91 8.90
N GLY A 24 -3.68 12.10 8.10
CA GLY A 24 -4.48 13.33 8.08
C GLY A 24 -5.13 13.62 9.44
N ALA A 25 -5.75 12.60 10.06
CA ALA A 25 -6.31 12.72 11.40
C ALA A 25 -5.23 13.02 12.45
N LEU A 26 -4.08 12.35 12.36
CA LEU A 26 -2.96 12.57 13.28
C LEU A 26 -2.38 13.99 13.13
N TRP A 27 -2.32 14.49 11.90
CA TRP A 27 -1.86 15.84 11.59
C TRP A 27 -2.75 16.91 12.23
N LEU A 28 -4.08 16.72 12.24
CA LEU A 28 -5.00 17.66 12.90
C LEU A 28 -4.76 17.79 14.41
N VAL A 29 -4.21 16.75 15.05
CA VAL A 29 -3.97 16.73 16.50
C VAL A 29 -2.54 17.16 16.85
N LEU A 30 -1.53 16.67 16.11
CA LEU A 30 -0.12 16.87 16.43
C LEU A 30 0.54 18.02 15.65
N GLY A 31 0.03 18.33 14.45
CA GLY A 31 0.65 19.26 13.51
C GLY A 31 2.01 18.79 12.96
N THR A 32 2.57 19.57 12.03
CA THR A 32 3.90 19.30 11.44
C THR A 32 5.08 19.59 12.37
N GLY A 33 4.87 20.37 13.44
CA GLY A 33 5.90 20.73 14.42
C GLY A 33 6.20 19.62 15.44
N SER A 34 5.37 18.59 15.51
CA SER A 34 5.56 17.47 16.44
C SER A 34 6.44 16.37 15.85
N GLY A 35 7.50 15.98 16.55
CA GLY A 35 8.33 14.83 16.15
C GLY A 35 7.54 13.52 16.07
N TRP A 36 6.49 13.37 16.89
CA TRP A 36 5.60 12.20 16.87
C TRP A 36 4.83 12.05 15.56
N PHE A 37 4.47 13.17 14.91
CA PHE A 37 3.85 13.13 13.58
C PHE A 37 4.79 12.53 12.56
N TRP A 38 6.05 12.95 12.55
CA TRP A 38 7.06 12.41 11.62
C TRP A 38 7.39 10.94 11.88
N ILE A 39 7.41 10.50 13.14
CA ILE A 39 7.52 9.07 13.47
C ILE A 39 6.37 8.28 12.87
N ALA A 40 5.13 8.77 12.98
CA ALA A 40 3.98 8.13 12.38
C ALA A 40 4.04 8.11 10.84
N VAL A 41 4.51 9.18 10.20
CA VAL A 41 4.74 9.24 8.75
C VAL A 41 5.74 8.17 8.31
N VAL A 42 6.87 8.03 9.00
CA VAL A 42 7.87 6.98 8.69
C VAL A 42 7.26 5.59 8.87
N GLY A 43 6.48 5.38 9.94
CA GLY A 43 5.76 4.13 10.18
C GLY A 43 4.79 3.81 9.04
N ALA A 44 4.01 4.78 8.58
CA ALA A 44 3.07 4.61 7.47
C ALA A 44 3.80 4.25 6.16
N VAL A 45 4.93 4.92 5.85
CA VAL A 45 5.73 4.59 4.67
C VAL A 45 6.26 3.16 4.73
N LEU A 46 6.71 2.70 5.90
CA LEU A 46 7.17 1.31 6.06
C LEU A 46 6.03 0.31 5.85
N VAL A 47 4.84 0.58 6.38
CA VAL A 47 3.66 -0.27 6.16
C VAL A 47 3.28 -0.32 4.69
N GLU A 48 3.21 0.84 4.02
CA GLU A 48 2.89 0.94 2.60
C GLU A 48 3.90 0.17 1.73
N TYR A 49 5.20 0.30 2.03
CA TYR A 49 6.25 -0.43 1.35
C TYR A 49 6.09 -1.95 1.51
N ARG A 50 5.81 -2.43 2.74
CA ARG A 50 5.63 -3.86 3.03
C ARG A 50 4.39 -4.40 2.33
N ALA A 51 3.28 -3.67 2.36
CA ALA A 51 2.04 -4.05 1.67
C ALA A 51 2.25 -4.14 0.16
N THR A 52 2.88 -3.13 -0.44
CA THR A 52 3.19 -3.09 -1.87
C THR A 52 4.10 -4.25 -2.28
N ARG A 53 5.13 -4.55 -1.48
CA ARG A 53 6.04 -5.67 -1.73
C ARG A 53 5.32 -7.02 -1.67
N ALA A 54 4.44 -7.22 -0.68
CA ALA A 54 3.65 -8.44 -0.56
C ALA A 54 2.73 -8.63 -1.77
N LEU A 55 1.96 -7.60 -2.12
CA LEU A 55 1.07 -7.60 -3.29
C LEU A 55 1.83 -7.85 -4.60
N ALA A 56 2.99 -7.23 -4.80
CA ALA A 56 3.81 -7.45 -5.99
C ALA A 56 4.36 -8.88 -6.05
N THR A 57 4.65 -9.49 -4.90
CA THR A 57 5.14 -10.88 -4.84
C THR A 57 4.02 -11.87 -5.20
N GLU A 58 2.83 -11.68 -4.63
CA GLU A 58 1.65 -12.51 -4.94
C GLU A 58 1.24 -12.35 -6.41
N TRP A 59 1.14 -11.11 -6.87
CA TRP A 59 0.83 -10.80 -8.27
C TRP A 59 1.87 -11.40 -9.23
N GLY A 60 3.16 -11.28 -8.89
CA GLY A 60 4.25 -11.84 -9.69
C GLY A 60 4.24 -13.37 -9.73
N ALA A 61 3.86 -14.02 -8.63
CA ALA A 61 3.71 -15.47 -8.57
C ALA A 61 2.58 -15.94 -9.50
N GLU A 62 1.40 -15.32 -9.44
CA GLU A 62 0.30 -15.64 -10.35
C GLU A 62 0.65 -15.32 -11.81
N ALA A 63 1.26 -14.15 -12.05
CA ALA A 63 1.67 -13.73 -13.39
C ALA A 63 2.59 -14.74 -14.07
N ARG A 64 3.44 -15.46 -13.34
CA ARG A 64 4.31 -16.50 -13.95
C ARG A 64 3.53 -17.65 -14.57
N TYR A 65 2.38 -18.02 -14.02
CA TYR A 65 1.65 -19.23 -14.44
C TYR A 65 0.42 -18.96 -15.32
N THR A 66 -0.12 -17.74 -15.33
CA THR A 66 -1.40 -17.44 -16.02
C THR A 66 -1.33 -16.25 -16.97
N TRP A 67 -0.14 -15.80 -17.35
CA TRP A 67 0.00 -14.67 -18.27
C TRP A 67 -0.45 -14.99 -19.70
N TRP A 68 -0.78 -13.93 -20.45
CA TRP A 68 -1.31 -14.06 -21.81
C TRP A 68 -0.32 -14.68 -22.81
N TRP A 69 0.98 -14.65 -22.51
CA TRP A 69 2.03 -15.28 -23.32
C TRP A 69 2.42 -16.68 -22.86
N THR A 70 1.94 -17.15 -21.70
CA THR A 70 2.22 -18.50 -21.16
C THR A 70 1.19 -19.54 -21.60
N ARG A 71 0.57 -19.34 -22.78
CA ARG A 71 -0.33 -20.33 -23.39
C ARG A 71 0.40 -21.62 -23.77
#